data_AF-A0A3L7SZ01-F1
#
_entry.id   AF-A0A3L7SZ01-F1
#
_cell.length_a   1.000
_cell.length_b   1.000
_cell.length_c   1.000
_cell.angle_alpha   90.00
_cell.angle_beta   90.00
_cell.angle_gamma   90.00
#
_symmetry.space_group_name_H-M   'P 1'
#
loop_
_entity.id
_entity.type
_entity.pdbx_description
1 polymer ?
#
loop_
_entity_poly.entity_id
_entity_poly.type
_entity_poly.pdbx_seq_one_letter_code
_entity_poly.pdbx_strand_id
1 'polypeptide(L)'
;MGDFSLSQPINPSNDPRPNPVRPAALDLGQTAHEVGPFALQSPGKPLVRAPAASHKPQTILDSESFPCSGCGYDLRGIAAGRRCPECGTRIPRVFQSLDRSHQRVVGQRKFIAPAQASARDEVDAGWRGLGSASLAPILLLTPLPYLLPFGVAIAVGLGFAPGFRLIALRKFNLLPQSLARDVRPQLTRLRRIGWVELGFALAVALFALVGTFGAIAARFLVLYHALIFGWWFVSIVGMELQIRAGDRLARLLVDPSVLPSVARPLRAARLAQIAGLLGAGLLIAAPLLKGAMAMVWVGWPLLVFAAAAGAYLCFSAREHAQVVAECVIECDALRPSKSEDGPPPPPDSHQQSKRDDDEPIPLA
;
A
#
# COMPACT_ATOMS: atom_id res chain seq x y z
N MET A 1 -12.77 -39.51 64.39
CA MET A 1 -13.72 -38.39 64.53
C MET A 1 -12.96 -37.24 65.17
N GLY A 2 -12.73 -36.17 64.39
CA GLY A 2 -12.26 -34.84 64.81
C GLY A 2 -10.93 -34.78 65.57
N ASP A 3 -10.26 -33.65 65.73
CA ASP A 3 -10.28 -32.34 65.07
C ASP A 3 -9.22 -31.51 65.84
N PHE A 4 -8.45 -30.67 65.12
CA PHE A 4 -7.85 -29.39 65.59
C PHE A 4 -6.83 -29.42 66.77
N SER A 5 -5.75 -28.62 66.85
CA SER A 5 -5.17 -27.53 66.06
C SER A 5 -3.80 -27.11 66.66
N LEU A 6 -3.10 -26.19 65.96
CA LEU A 6 -1.99 -25.30 66.36
C LEU A 6 -0.56 -25.90 66.32
N SER A 7 0.47 -25.28 65.70
CA SER A 7 0.65 -23.89 65.24
C SER A 7 1.83 -23.80 64.26
N GLN A 8 1.70 -22.97 63.23
CA GLN A 8 2.72 -22.55 62.27
C GLN A 8 3.74 -21.54 62.86
N PRO A 9 4.82 -21.24 62.10
CA PRO A 9 5.09 -19.85 61.76
C PRO A 9 5.22 -19.58 60.24
N ILE A 10 4.52 -18.51 59.83
CA ILE A 10 4.93 -17.38 58.98
C ILE A 10 5.44 -17.60 57.53
N ASN A 11 4.71 -16.89 56.66
CA ASN A 11 4.72 -16.68 55.21
C ASN A 11 6.00 -15.97 54.66
N PRO A 12 6.24 -15.96 53.33
CA PRO A 12 5.75 -14.80 52.59
C PRO A 12 5.05 -15.13 51.27
N SER A 13 3.97 -14.37 51.09
CA SER A 13 2.96 -14.41 50.06
C SER A 13 3.44 -13.89 48.71
N ASN A 14 2.86 -14.52 47.68
CA ASN A 14 2.67 -13.99 46.33
C ASN A 14 2.15 -12.55 46.34
N ASP A 15 2.82 -11.65 45.60
CA ASP A 15 2.20 -10.46 45.02
C ASP A 15 2.54 -10.36 43.52
N PRO A 16 1.55 -10.08 42.65
CA PRO A 16 1.75 -9.96 41.20
C PRO A 16 2.36 -8.61 40.79
N ARG A 17 3.27 -8.64 39.79
CA ARG A 17 3.98 -7.47 39.25
C ARG A 17 3.04 -6.47 38.54
N PRO A 18 3.30 -5.16 38.62
CA PRO A 18 2.50 -4.12 37.96
C PRO A 18 2.74 -4.01 36.44
N ASN A 19 1.68 -3.64 35.73
CA ASN A 19 1.55 -3.49 34.27
C ASN A 19 2.29 -2.24 33.73
N PRO A 20 2.94 -2.25 32.55
CA PRO A 20 3.62 -1.08 32.00
C PRO A 20 2.65 -0.05 31.39
N VAL A 21 2.89 1.22 31.74
CA VAL A 21 2.12 2.43 31.39
C VAL A 21 2.39 2.87 29.95
N ARG A 22 1.33 3.19 29.21
CA ARG A 22 1.35 3.85 27.88
C ARG A 22 1.59 5.36 28.04
N PRO A 23 2.47 6.01 27.25
CA PRO A 23 2.63 7.47 27.32
C PRO A 23 1.43 8.21 26.70
N ALA A 24 1.01 9.27 27.39
CA ALA A 24 -0.10 10.13 27.04
C ALA A 24 0.20 10.98 25.79
N ALA A 25 -0.84 11.18 24.98
CA ALA A 25 -0.87 12.15 23.90
C ALA A 25 -0.81 13.58 24.47
N LEU A 26 0.06 14.41 23.92
CA LEU A 26 0.11 15.84 24.18
C LEU A 26 -0.82 16.55 23.19
N ASP A 27 -2.02 16.88 23.66
CA ASP A 27 -2.85 17.96 23.11
C ASP A 27 -2.23 19.30 23.54
N LEU A 28 -1.82 20.12 22.56
CA LEU A 28 -1.70 21.56 22.76
C LEU A 28 -2.72 22.25 21.85
N GLY A 29 -3.68 22.91 22.49
CA GLY A 29 -4.71 23.71 21.87
C GLY A 29 -4.21 25.01 21.26
N GLN A 30 -5.06 25.50 20.35
CA GLN A 30 -4.96 26.70 19.53
C GLN A 30 -4.71 28.01 20.31
N THR A 31 -3.88 28.89 19.75
CA THR A 31 -4.21 30.31 19.60
C THR A 31 -3.85 30.77 18.19
N ALA A 32 -4.81 31.40 17.53
CA ALA A 32 -4.69 31.99 16.20
C ALA A 32 -4.08 33.40 16.29
N HIS A 33 -3.21 33.75 15.36
CA HIS A 33 -3.15 35.11 14.81
C HIS A 33 -2.69 35.06 13.34
N GLU A 34 -3.55 35.61 12.48
CA GLU A 34 -3.30 35.97 11.08
C GLU A 34 -2.12 36.94 10.95
N VAL A 35 -1.22 36.73 9.97
CA VAL A 35 -0.77 37.76 9.00
C VAL A 35 -0.22 37.04 7.75
N GLY A 36 -0.66 37.45 6.55
CA GLY A 36 -0.13 37.03 5.25
C GLY A 36 1.13 37.82 4.80
N PRO A 37 1.40 37.98 3.48
CA PRO A 37 2.45 37.24 2.77
C PRO A 37 3.65 38.08 2.26
N PHE A 38 4.70 37.36 1.81
CA PHE A 38 5.90 37.76 1.01
C PHE A 38 7.21 38.22 1.72
N ALA A 39 8.20 37.32 1.64
CA ALA A 39 9.62 37.43 1.25
C ALA A 39 10.52 38.60 1.75
N LEU A 40 11.70 38.26 2.31
CA LEU A 40 13.03 38.66 1.80
C LEU A 40 14.18 37.91 2.50
N GLN A 41 15.23 37.65 1.71
CA GLN A 41 16.46 36.93 2.02
C GLN A 41 17.42 37.72 2.91
N SER A 42 18.32 37.03 3.65
CA SER A 42 19.75 37.42 3.67
C SER A 42 20.68 36.34 4.24
N PRO A 43 21.99 36.38 3.90
CA PRO A 43 22.88 35.23 3.84
C PRO A 43 23.88 35.15 5.00
N GLY A 44 24.60 34.03 5.08
CA GLY A 44 25.93 33.98 5.70
C GLY A 44 26.18 32.76 6.57
N LYS A 45 26.73 31.70 5.99
CA LYS A 45 27.70 30.81 6.67
C LYS A 45 28.52 30.01 5.65
N PRO A 46 29.82 29.79 5.91
CA PRO A 46 30.77 29.35 4.90
C PRO A 46 30.68 27.85 4.60
N LEU A 47 30.93 27.54 3.33
CA LEU A 47 30.93 26.21 2.73
C LEU A 47 32.16 25.41 3.21
N VAL A 48 31.99 24.51 4.19
CA VAL A 48 33.00 23.49 4.51
C VAL A 48 32.69 22.23 3.72
N ARG A 49 33.53 21.94 2.74
CA ARG A 49 33.48 20.74 1.89
C ARG A 49 34.02 19.54 2.68
N ALA A 50 33.16 18.59 3.02
CA ALA A 50 33.58 17.32 3.60
C ALA A 50 34.04 16.34 2.50
N PRO A 51 35.08 15.53 2.74
CA PRO A 51 35.66 14.64 1.74
C PRO A 51 34.73 13.46 1.44
N ALA A 52 34.78 12.99 0.20
CA ALA A 52 34.06 11.81 -0.28
C ALA A 52 34.54 10.55 0.47
N ALA A 53 33.80 10.14 1.50
CA ALA A 53 33.92 8.83 2.11
C ALA A 53 32.88 7.90 1.46
N SER A 54 33.36 7.02 0.58
CA SER A 54 32.64 5.85 0.10
C SER A 54 32.36 4.91 1.28
N HIS A 55 31.30 5.16 2.04
CA HIS A 55 30.84 4.23 3.06
C HIS A 55 29.98 3.16 2.40
N LYS A 56 30.62 2.06 2.01
CA LYS A 56 29.92 0.79 1.82
C LYS A 56 29.32 0.44 3.19
N PRO A 57 28.00 0.26 3.34
CA PRO A 57 27.46 -0.27 4.58
C PRO A 57 27.94 -1.72 4.66
N GLN A 58 28.92 -1.97 5.54
CA GLN A 58 29.14 -3.33 6.01
C GLN A 58 27.89 -3.67 6.82
N THR A 59 27.02 -4.44 6.19
CA THR A 59 25.92 -5.13 6.84
C THR A 59 26.58 -6.04 7.88
N ILE A 60 26.55 -5.60 9.13
CA ILE A 60 26.88 -6.44 10.27
C ILE A 60 25.78 -7.51 10.25
N LEU A 61 26.14 -8.72 9.79
CA LEU A 61 25.34 -9.91 10.03
C LEU A 61 25.46 -10.25 11.52
N ASP A 62 24.61 -9.64 12.33
CA ASP A 62 24.33 -10.10 13.68
C ASP A 62 23.47 -11.35 13.58
N SER A 63 24.06 -12.56 13.50
CA SER A 63 23.34 -13.80 13.86
C SER A 63 24.12 -15.11 13.89
N GLU A 64 25.46 -15.15 13.92
CA GLU A 64 26.17 -16.41 14.27
C GLU A 64 27.17 -16.17 15.40
N SER A 65 26.95 -16.86 16.53
CA SER A 65 27.89 -16.93 17.65
C SER A 65 29.09 -17.75 17.20
N PHE A 66 30.29 -17.17 17.29
CA PHE A 66 31.53 -17.90 17.01
C PHE A 66 32.26 -18.10 18.34
N PRO A 67 31.97 -19.18 19.08
CA PRO A 67 32.65 -19.46 20.34
C PRO A 67 34.13 -19.78 20.09
N CYS A 68 34.99 -19.28 20.97
CA CYS A 68 36.40 -19.61 20.96
C CYS A 68 36.61 -21.10 21.21
N SER A 69 37.43 -21.76 20.39
CA SER A 69 37.74 -23.19 20.55
C SER A 69 38.47 -23.53 21.85
N GLY A 70 39.04 -22.54 22.54
CA GLY A 70 39.77 -22.75 23.80
C GLY A 70 38.90 -22.56 25.05
N CYS A 71 37.92 -21.65 25.04
CA CYS A 71 37.15 -21.31 26.25
C CYS A 71 35.65 -21.07 26.03
N GLY A 72 35.15 -21.19 24.80
CA GLY A 72 33.75 -20.94 24.49
C GLY A 72 33.33 -19.47 24.43
N TYR A 73 34.24 -18.52 24.72
CA TYR A 73 33.94 -17.08 24.67
C TYR A 73 33.46 -16.65 23.29
N ASP A 74 32.41 -15.84 23.22
CA ASP A 74 31.82 -15.37 21.96
C ASP A 74 32.74 -14.35 21.28
N LEU A 75 33.28 -14.70 20.11
CA LEU A 75 34.24 -13.89 19.37
C LEU A 75 33.59 -12.85 18.44
N ARG A 76 32.28 -12.60 18.58
CA ARG A 76 31.58 -11.56 17.82
C ARG A 76 32.27 -10.19 17.97
N GLY A 77 32.57 -9.55 16.84
CA GLY A 77 33.25 -8.26 16.77
C GLY A 77 34.78 -8.29 16.84
N ILE A 78 35.41 -9.47 17.00
CA ILE A 78 36.88 -9.59 17.05
C ILE A 78 37.45 -9.92 15.67
N ALA A 79 38.36 -9.08 15.18
CA ALA A 79 39.00 -9.29 13.88
C ALA A 79 39.80 -10.60 13.81
N ALA A 80 39.65 -11.33 12.71
CA ALA A 80 40.36 -12.58 12.46
C ALA A 80 41.88 -12.42 12.58
N GLY A 81 42.54 -13.39 13.24
CA GLY A 81 43.99 -13.36 13.51
C GLY A 81 44.41 -12.64 14.80
N ARG A 82 43.48 -12.09 15.58
CA ARG A 82 43.71 -11.66 16.98
C ARG A 82 43.68 -12.86 17.94
N ARG A 83 44.06 -12.62 19.19
CA ARG A 83 43.92 -13.58 20.30
C ARG A 83 42.57 -13.38 20.98
N CYS A 84 41.97 -14.47 21.46
CA CYS A 84 40.81 -14.41 22.33
C CYS A 84 41.15 -13.59 23.60
N PRO A 85 40.29 -12.66 24.03
CA PRO A 85 40.53 -11.83 25.21
C PRO A 85 40.52 -12.63 26.52
N GLU A 86 39.74 -13.72 26.58
CA GLU A 86 39.62 -14.53 27.80
C GLU A 86 40.74 -15.57 27.95
N CYS A 87 41.05 -16.32 26.90
CA CYS A 87 41.99 -17.44 26.99
C CYS A 87 43.29 -17.27 26.18
N GLY A 88 43.44 -16.17 25.44
CA GLY A 88 44.64 -15.92 24.63
C GLY A 88 44.79 -16.81 23.38
N THR A 89 43.86 -17.74 23.12
CA THR A 89 43.89 -18.64 21.96
C THR A 89 43.87 -17.85 20.65
N ARG A 90 44.74 -18.21 19.68
CA ARG A 90 44.78 -17.55 18.36
C ARG A 90 43.58 -17.96 17.51
N ILE A 91 42.89 -16.97 16.94
CA ILE A 91 41.75 -17.18 16.05
C ILE A 91 42.28 -17.51 14.64
N PRO A 92 41.95 -18.68 14.05
CA PRO A 92 42.44 -19.08 12.72
C PRO A 92 41.98 -18.11 11.62
N ARG A 93 42.86 -17.80 10.66
CA ARG A 93 42.53 -16.92 9.51
C ARG A 93 41.64 -17.59 8.44
N VAL A 94 41.40 -18.89 8.54
CA VAL A 94 40.75 -19.71 7.50
C VAL A 94 39.21 -19.61 7.53
N PHE A 95 38.62 -18.92 8.51
CA PHE A 95 37.16 -18.83 8.64
C PHE A 95 36.47 -17.98 7.55
N GLN A 96 37.20 -17.17 6.77
CA GLN A 96 36.61 -16.42 5.65
C GLN A 96 36.33 -17.26 4.40
N SER A 97 36.92 -18.46 4.24
CA SER A 97 36.77 -19.25 3.00
C SER A 97 35.64 -20.27 3.01
N LEU A 98 35.18 -20.71 4.19
CA LEU A 98 34.03 -21.62 4.30
C LEU A 98 32.69 -20.91 3.99
N ASP A 99 32.62 -19.61 4.29
CA ASP A 99 31.47 -18.74 4.03
C ASP A 99 31.07 -18.74 2.54
N ARG A 100 32.04 -18.72 1.61
CA ARG A 100 31.76 -18.71 0.15
C ARG A 100 31.16 -20.00 -0.41
N SER A 101 31.39 -21.15 0.22
CA SER A 101 30.98 -22.45 -0.32
C SER A 101 29.60 -22.87 0.20
N HIS A 102 29.30 -22.61 1.47
CA HIS A 102 27.96 -22.82 2.03
C HIS A 102 26.92 -21.81 1.49
N GLN A 103 27.36 -20.60 1.12
CA GLN A 103 26.50 -19.57 0.54
C GLN A 103 25.97 -19.90 -0.87
N ARG A 104 26.59 -20.84 -1.60
CA ARG A 104 26.07 -21.31 -2.90
C ARG A 104 24.91 -22.30 -2.80
N VAL A 105 24.82 -23.07 -1.72
CA VAL A 105 23.72 -24.04 -1.52
C VAL A 105 22.55 -23.40 -0.75
N VAL A 106 22.82 -22.45 0.15
CA VAL A 106 21.80 -21.65 0.86
C VAL A 106 21.28 -20.45 0.02
N GLY A 107 22.01 -20.06 -1.04
CA GLY A 107 21.68 -18.95 -1.92
C GLY A 107 20.39 -19.12 -2.75
N GLN A 108 19.86 -20.33 -2.88
CA GLN A 108 18.66 -20.58 -3.67
C GLN A 108 17.35 -20.39 -2.90
N ARG A 109 17.33 -20.55 -1.55
CA ARG A 109 16.15 -20.25 -0.71
C ARG A 109 16.07 -18.79 -0.28
N LYS A 110 17.21 -18.10 -0.12
CA LYS A 110 17.27 -16.70 0.33
C LYS A 110 16.86 -15.68 -0.75
N PHE A 111 16.67 -16.09 -2.00
CA PHE A 111 16.24 -15.20 -3.10
C PHE A 111 14.72 -15.03 -3.20
N ILE A 112 13.93 -15.95 -2.64
CA ILE A 112 12.46 -15.92 -2.77
C ILE A 112 11.84 -14.97 -1.73
N ALA A 113 12.36 -14.95 -0.49
CA ALA A 113 11.90 -14.07 0.57
C ALA A 113 12.04 -12.54 0.28
N PRO A 114 13.17 -12.02 -0.25
CA PRO A 114 13.28 -10.61 -0.60
C PRO A 114 12.43 -10.24 -1.84
N ALA A 115 12.20 -11.18 -2.76
CA ALA A 115 11.30 -10.99 -3.90
C ALA A 115 9.83 -10.89 -3.47
N GLN A 116 9.42 -11.63 -2.44
CA GLN A 116 8.05 -11.56 -1.90
C GLN A 116 7.80 -10.29 -1.09
N ALA A 117 8.76 -9.88 -0.25
CA ALA A 117 8.66 -8.63 0.51
C ALA A 117 8.61 -7.40 -0.43
N SER A 118 9.48 -7.37 -1.45
CA SER A 118 9.45 -6.30 -2.47
C SER A 118 8.18 -6.32 -3.33
N ALA A 119 7.64 -7.50 -3.66
CA ALA A 119 6.36 -7.60 -4.38
C ALA A 119 5.20 -7.04 -3.56
N ARG A 120 5.17 -7.30 -2.25
CA ARG A 120 4.14 -6.79 -1.34
C ARG A 120 4.15 -5.26 -1.28
N ASP A 121 5.32 -4.65 -1.06
CA ASP A 121 5.46 -3.19 -0.96
C ASP A 121 5.09 -2.50 -2.29
N GLU A 122 5.46 -3.09 -3.42
CA GLU A 122 5.09 -2.56 -4.73
C GLU A 122 3.58 -2.68 -5.01
N VAL A 123 2.94 -3.78 -4.60
CA VAL A 123 1.48 -3.94 -4.78
C VAL A 123 0.70 -3.02 -3.87
N ASP A 124 1.12 -2.82 -2.61
CA ASP A 124 0.56 -1.80 -1.71
C ASP A 124 0.68 -0.39 -2.34
N ALA A 125 1.87 -0.03 -2.80
CA ALA A 125 2.10 1.24 -3.48
C ALA A 125 1.25 1.39 -4.77
N GLY A 126 1.01 0.29 -5.48
CA GLY A 126 0.13 0.23 -6.65
C GLY A 126 -1.32 0.55 -6.31
N TRP A 127 -1.87 -0.03 -5.23
CA TRP A 127 -3.22 0.25 -4.78
C TRP A 127 -3.38 1.69 -4.25
N ARG A 128 -2.42 2.17 -3.46
CA ARG A 128 -2.42 3.57 -3.00
C ARG A 128 -2.36 4.55 -4.17
N GLY A 129 -1.55 4.25 -5.19
CA GLY A 129 -1.48 5.02 -6.43
C GLY A 129 -2.78 5.00 -7.25
N LEU A 130 -3.47 3.86 -7.30
CA LEU A 130 -4.79 3.76 -7.92
C LEU A 130 -5.86 4.56 -7.14
N GLY A 131 -5.81 4.54 -5.81
CA GLY A 131 -6.72 5.30 -4.95
C GLY A 131 -6.49 6.81 -4.98
N SER A 132 -5.24 7.28 -5.16
CA SER A 132 -4.99 8.71 -5.35
C SER A 132 -5.46 9.18 -6.72
N ALA A 133 -5.16 8.41 -7.76
CA ALA A 133 -5.55 8.75 -9.12
C ALA A 133 -7.06 8.64 -9.40
N SER A 134 -7.83 7.94 -8.54
CA SER A 134 -9.30 7.88 -8.65
C SER A 134 -10.01 9.17 -8.26
N LEU A 135 -9.32 10.13 -7.64
CA LEU A 135 -9.91 11.44 -7.33
C LEU A 135 -9.90 12.42 -8.50
N ALA A 136 -8.95 12.28 -9.44
CA ALA A 136 -8.85 13.21 -10.56
C ALA A 136 -10.13 13.26 -11.42
N PRO A 137 -10.83 12.15 -11.68
CA PRO A 137 -12.12 12.19 -12.36
C PRO A 137 -13.19 13.02 -11.66
N ILE A 138 -13.12 13.31 -10.36
CA ILE A 138 -14.12 14.16 -9.68
C ILE A 138 -14.25 15.50 -10.39
N LEU A 139 -13.14 16.15 -10.71
CA LEU A 139 -13.13 17.41 -11.43
C LEU A 139 -13.62 17.25 -12.87
N LEU A 140 -13.30 16.13 -13.53
CA LEU A 140 -13.82 15.79 -14.87
C LEU A 140 -15.34 15.60 -14.84
N LEU A 141 -15.89 15.09 -13.74
CA LEU A 141 -17.31 14.82 -13.56
C LEU A 141 -18.12 16.08 -13.29
N THR A 142 -17.49 17.21 -12.95
CA THR A 142 -18.15 18.50 -12.76
C THR A 142 -18.52 19.16 -14.09
N PRO A 143 -19.39 20.20 -14.11
CA PRO A 143 -19.60 21.01 -15.29
C PRO A 143 -18.38 21.89 -15.69
N LEU A 144 -17.32 21.96 -14.87
CA LEU A 144 -16.18 22.85 -15.09
C LEU A 144 -15.44 22.62 -16.43
N PRO A 145 -15.20 21.37 -16.88
CA PRO A 145 -14.53 21.13 -18.17
C PRO A 145 -15.33 21.65 -19.36
N TYR A 146 -16.64 21.88 -19.20
CA TYR A 146 -17.50 22.44 -20.26
C TYR A 146 -17.43 23.97 -20.33
N LEU A 147 -16.91 24.66 -19.31
CA LEU A 147 -16.81 26.12 -19.27
C LEU A 147 -15.56 26.61 -20.01
N LEU A 148 -15.71 27.11 -21.24
CA LEU A 148 -14.61 27.76 -21.94
C LEU A 148 -14.33 29.17 -21.40
N PRO A 149 -13.06 29.62 -21.32
CA PRO A 149 -11.83 28.94 -21.80
C PRO A 149 -11.16 28.00 -20.79
N PHE A 150 -11.50 28.09 -19.50
CA PHE A 150 -10.79 27.41 -18.41
C PHE A 150 -10.93 25.87 -18.44
N GLY A 151 -12.04 25.37 -18.96
CA GLY A 151 -12.37 23.94 -18.99
C GLY A 151 -11.37 23.11 -19.77
N VAL A 152 -10.77 23.67 -20.82
CA VAL A 152 -9.73 22.99 -21.62
C VAL A 152 -8.46 22.79 -20.81
N ALA A 153 -7.99 23.83 -20.11
CA ALA A 153 -6.80 23.74 -19.27
C ALA A 153 -7.00 22.73 -18.13
N ILE A 154 -8.19 22.74 -17.50
CA ILE A 154 -8.57 21.75 -16.49
C ILE A 154 -8.55 20.35 -17.10
N ALA A 155 -9.19 20.14 -18.25
CA ALA A 155 -9.25 18.83 -18.89
C ALA A 155 -7.86 18.28 -19.27
N VAL A 156 -6.97 19.13 -19.79
CA VAL A 156 -5.58 18.75 -20.09
C VAL A 156 -4.82 18.36 -18.82
N GLY A 157 -4.97 19.13 -17.73
CA GLY A 157 -4.37 18.79 -16.43
C GLY A 157 -4.87 17.46 -15.88
N LEU A 158 -6.17 17.17 -16.03
CA LEU A 158 -6.76 15.89 -15.64
C LEU A 158 -6.32 14.73 -16.54
N GLY A 159 -5.86 15.02 -17.77
CA GLY A 159 -5.35 14.04 -18.73
C GLY A 159 -4.14 13.24 -18.27
N PHE A 160 -3.40 13.71 -17.25
CA PHE A 160 -2.29 12.97 -16.65
C PHE A 160 -2.74 11.85 -15.72
N ALA A 161 -3.94 11.94 -15.15
CA ALA A 161 -4.49 10.94 -14.23
C ALA A 161 -4.54 9.51 -14.79
N PRO A 162 -5.06 9.25 -16.00
CA PRO A 162 -5.01 7.90 -16.59
C PRO A 162 -3.58 7.40 -16.78
N GLY A 163 -2.63 8.30 -17.07
CA GLY A 163 -1.20 7.97 -17.11
C GLY A 163 -0.68 7.44 -15.77
N PHE A 164 -0.98 8.14 -14.67
CA PHE A 164 -0.63 7.69 -13.31
C PHE A 164 -1.29 6.36 -12.95
N ARG A 165 -2.57 6.15 -13.32
CA ARG A 165 -3.25 4.85 -13.13
C ARG A 165 -2.55 3.73 -13.89
N LEU A 166 -2.15 3.95 -15.13
CA LEU A 166 -1.43 2.96 -15.93
C LEU A 166 -0.06 2.63 -15.33
N ILE A 167 0.65 3.62 -14.78
CA ILE A 167 1.92 3.41 -14.05
C ILE A 167 1.69 2.57 -12.80
N ALA A 168 0.67 2.90 -12.00
CA ALA A 168 0.30 2.11 -10.81
C ALA A 168 -0.05 0.65 -11.19
N LEU A 169 -0.75 0.43 -12.31
CA LEU A 169 -1.11 -0.89 -12.81
C LEU A 169 0.09 -1.75 -13.22
N ARG A 170 1.28 -1.17 -13.45
CA ARG A 170 2.50 -1.94 -13.75
C ARG A 170 3.04 -2.68 -12.53
N LYS A 171 2.86 -2.12 -11.32
CA LYS A 171 3.34 -2.71 -10.06
C LYS A 171 2.71 -4.07 -9.76
N PHE A 172 1.50 -4.30 -10.26
CA PHE A 172 0.78 -5.59 -10.18
C PHE A 172 1.40 -6.72 -11.00
N ASN A 173 2.40 -6.46 -11.84
CA ASN A 173 3.13 -7.52 -12.53
C ASN A 173 3.98 -8.38 -11.58
N LEU A 174 4.22 -7.88 -10.35
CA LEU A 174 4.97 -8.58 -9.31
C LEU A 174 4.09 -9.52 -8.46
N LEU A 175 2.77 -9.59 -8.72
CA LEU A 175 1.91 -10.51 -7.97
C LEU A 175 2.36 -11.97 -8.14
N PRO A 176 2.33 -12.78 -7.05
CA PRO A 176 2.50 -14.23 -7.15
C PRO A 176 1.51 -14.85 -8.13
N GLN A 177 1.95 -15.88 -8.87
CA GLN A 177 1.16 -16.48 -9.95
C GLN A 177 -0.18 -17.07 -9.49
N SER A 178 -0.26 -17.52 -8.23
CA SER A 178 -1.50 -18.03 -7.60
C SER A 178 -2.58 -16.96 -7.57
N LEU A 179 -2.27 -15.79 -7.00
CA LEU A 179 -3.18 -14.64 -6.92
C LEU A 179 -3.39 -13.96 -8.27
N ALA A 180 -2.34 -13.92 -9.10
CA ALA A 180 -2.41 -13.26 -10.40
C ALA A 180 -3.42 -13.94 -11.33
N ARG A 181 -3.57 -15.28 -11.28
CA ARG A 181 -4.45 -16.01 -12.21
C ARG A 181 -5.90 -15.51 -12.17
N ASP A 182 -6.43 -15.25 -10.98
CA ASP A 182 -7.84 -14.90 -10.79
C ASP A 182 -8.11 -13.40 -11.04
N VAL A 183 -7.11 -12.55 -10.82
CA VAL A 183 -7.24 -11.09 -10.89
C VAL A 183 -6.77 -10.51 -12.24
N ARG A 184 -5.88 -11.19 -12.96
CA ARG A 184 -5.38 -10.80 -14.30
C ARG A 184 -6.46 -10.47 -15.34
N PRO A 185 -7.58 -11.21 -15.47
CA PRO A 185 -8.62 -10.83 -16.44
C PRO A 185 -9.25 -9.47 -16.12
N GLN A 186 -9.35 -9.08 -14.85
CA GLN A 186 -9.86 -7.76 -14.48
C GLN A 186 -8.81 -6.67 -14.64
N LEU A 187 -7.55 -6.93 -14.25
CA LEU A 187 -6.45 -5.98 -14.45
C LEU A 187 -6.20 -5.66 -15.93
N THR A 188 -6.32 -6.66 -16.81
CA THR A 188 -6.19 -6.44 -18.27
C THR A 188 -7.32 -5.57 -18.83
N ARG A 189 -8.57 -5.79 -18.39
CA ARG A 189 -9.70 -4.90 -18.74
C ARG A 189 -9.48 -3.48 -18.22
N LEU A 190 -9.03 -3.34 -16.97
CA LEU A 190 -8.74 -2.04 -16.38
C LEU A 190 -7.61 -1.30 -17.13
N ARG A 191 -6.55 -2.01 -17.54
CA ARG A 191 -5.49 -1.44 -18.41
C ARG A 191 -6.03 -0.97 -19.76
N ARG A 192 -6.90 -1.76 -20.41
CA ARG A 192 -7.52 -1.37 -21.68
C ARG A 192 -8.33 -0.09 -21.52
N ILE A 193 -9.16 0.00 -20.47
CA ILE A 193 -9.92 1.22 -20.19
C ILE A 193 -9.00 2.41 -19.89
N GLY A 194 -7.92 2.22 -19.13
CA GLY A 194 -6.94 3.28 -18.90
C GLY A 194 -6.29 3.82 -20.20
N TRP A 195 -6.04 2.96 -21.19
CA TRP A 195 -5.58 3.40 -22.51
C TRP A 195 -6.66 4.16 -23.29
N VAL A 196 -7.93 3.75 -23.17
CA VAL A 196 -9.05 4.49 -23.77
C VAL A 196 -9.20 5.87 -23.12
N GLU A 197 -9.13 5.98 -21.78
CA GLU A 197 -9.13 7.26 -21.06
C GLU A 197 -7.99 8.18 -21.54
N LEU A 198 -6.79 7.62 -21.70
CA LEU A 198 -5.64 8.37 -22.23
C LEU A 198 -5.87 8.84 -23.68
N GLY A 199 -6.54 8.04 -24.49
CA GLY A 199 -6.94 8.42 -25.85
C GLY A 199 -7.89 9.62 -25.87
N PHE A 200 -8.88 9.66 -24.97
CA PHE A 200 -9.75 10.83 -24.81
C PHE A 200 -8.98 12.06 -24.33
N ALA A 201 -8.10 11.90 -23.34
CA ALA A 201 -7.25 12.99 -22.85
C ALA A 201 -6.38 13.58 -23.98
N LEU A 202 -5.77 12.72 -24.80
CA LEU A 202 -4.97 13.14 -25.95
C LEU A 202 -5.83 13.86 -27.01
N ALA A 203 -7.02 13.34 -27.32
CA ALA A 203 -7.93 13.99 -28.26
C ALA A 203 -8.34 15.39 -27.80
N VAL A 204 -8.63 15.56 -26.50
CA VAL A 204 -8.93 16.86 -25.90
C VAL A 204 -7.72 17.80 -25.94
N ALA A 205 -6.51 17.30 -25.66
CA ALA A 205 -5.29 18.10 -25.74
C ALA A 205 -4.97 18.54 -27.19
N LEU A 206 -5.18 17.67 -28.18
CA LEU A 206 -5.04 18.02 -29.60
C LEU A 206 -6.07 19.06 -30.02
N PHE A 207 -7.33 18.92 -29.57
CA PHE A 207 -8.37 19.93 -29.78
C PHE A 207 -7.94 21.28 -29.20
N ALA A 208 -7.42 21.30 -27.97
CA ALA A 208 -6.89 22.50 -27.32
C ALA A 208 -5.78 23.17 -28.14
N LEU A 209 -4.84 22.36 -28.64
CA LEU A 209 -3.72 22.84 -29.44
C LEU A 209 -4.20 23.53 -30.71
N VAL A 210 -5.12 22.89 -31.46
CA VAL A 210 -5.71 23.47 -32.68
C VAL A 210 -6.52 24.74 -32.36
N GLY A 211 -7.23 24.76 -31.22
CA GLY A 211 -8.00 25.92 -30.74
C GLY A 211 -7.15 27.13 -30.46
N THR A 212 -5.93 26.91 -29.96
CA THR A 212 -4.98 27.98 -29.62
C THR A 212 -4.55 28.77 -30.86
N PHE A 213 -4.53 28.14 -32.04
CA PHE A 213 -4.22 28.80 -33.32
C PHE A 213 -5.42 29.48 -33.99
N GLY A 214 -6.55 29.63 -33.30
CA GLY A 214 -7.74 30.34 -33.80
C GLY A 214 -8.51 29.60 -34.90
N ALA A 215 -8.22 28.32 -35.13
CA ALA A 215 -8.79 27.54 -36.23
C ALA A 215 -10.16 26.88 -35.92
N ILE A 216 -10.71 27.07 -34.72
CA ILE A 216 -11.89 26.32 -34.26
C ILE A 216 -13.16 27.15 -34.46
N ALA A 217 -13.90 26.82 -35.52
CA ALA A 217 -15.27 27.29 -35.72
C ALA A 217 -16.22 26.77 -34.62
N ALA A 218 -17.27 27.53 -34.29
CA ALA A 218 -18.25 27.19 -33.24
C ALA A 218 -18.88 25.78 -33.38
N ARG A 219 -18.99 25.25 -34.61
CA ARG A 219 -19.45 23.88 -34.89
C ARG A 219 -18.61 22.78 -34.22
N PHE A 220 -17.34 23.05 -33.93
CA PHE A 220 -16.43 22.09 -33.30
C PHE A 220 -16.57 22.06 -31.77
N LEU A 221 -17.30 23.02 -31.17
CA LEU A 221 -17.63 22.97 -29.74
C LEU A 221 -18.44 21.72 -29.40
N VAL A 222 -19.38 21.32 -30.26
CA VAL A 222 -20.18 20.10 -30.06
C VAL A 222 -19.29 18.87 -29.96
N LEU A 223 -18.23 18.79 -30.78
CA LEU A 223 -17.25 17.71 -30.74
C LEU A 223 -16.48 17.69 -29.41
N TYR A 224 -16.05 18.86 -28.92
CA TYR A 224 -15.40 18.96 -27.61
C TYR A 224 -16.30 18.47 -26.47
N HIS A 225 -17.56 18.91 -26.44
CA HIS A 225 -18.53 18.49 -25.41
C HIS A 225 -18.78 16.98 -25.48
N ALA A 226 -18.88 16.41 -26.69
CA ALA A 226 -19.03 14.98 -26.90
C ALA A 226 -17.79 14.18 -26.43
N LEU A 227 -16.57 14.70 -26.66
CA LEU A 227 -15.33 14.10 -26.17
C LEU A 227 -15.27 14.09 -24.64
N ILE A 228 -15.58 15.22 -23.99
CA ILE A 228 -15.63 15.30 -22.52
C ILE A 228 -16.68 14.34 -21.96
N PHE A 229 -17.88 14.30 -22.55
CA PHE A 229 -18.94 13.38 -22.11
C PHE A 229 -18.59 11.90 -22.34
N GLY A 230 -17.92 11.58 -23.45
CA GLY A 230 -17.38 10.24 -23.69
C GLY A 230 -16.33 9.85 -22.64
N TRP A 231 -15.41 10.75 -22.34
CA TRP A 231 -14.38 10.54 -21.32
C TRP A 231 -14.98 10.37 -19.92
N TRP A 232 -16.02 11.14 -19.61
CA TRP A 232 -16.82 11.03 -18.39
C TRP A 232 -17.36 9.60 -18.20
N PHE A 233 -17.97 9.03 -19.24
CA PHE A 233 -18.52 7.67 -19.20
C PHE A 233 -17.43 6.60 -19.02
N VAL A 234 -16.33 6.72 -19.79
CA VAL A 234 -15.20 5.79 -19.69
C VAL A 234 -14.58 5.82 -18.28
N SER A 235 -14.48 7.00 -17.67
CA SER A 235 -13.95 7.17 -16.31
C SER A 235 -14.80 6.44 -15.26
N ILE A 236 -16.13 6.49 -15.37
CA ILE A 236 -17.05 5.75 -14.49
C ILE A 236 -16.85 4.23 -14.64
N VAL A 237 -16.74 3.74 -15.88
CA VAL A 237 -16.45 2.32 -16.16
C VAL A 237 -15.08 1.92 -15.57
N GLY A 238 -14.08 2.79 -15.70
CA GLY A 238 -12.76 2.60 -15.11
C GLY A 238 -12.80 2.45 -13.59
N MET A 239 -13.61 3.25 -12.90
CA MET A 239 -13.80 3.12 -11.45
C MET A 239 -14.56 1.85 -11.06
N GLU A 240 -15.59 1.49 -11.80
CA GLU A 240 -16.34 0.26 -11.58
C GLU A 240 -15.43 -0.98 -11.68
N LEU A 241 -14.57 -1.02 -12.69
CA LEU A 241 -13.60 -2.11 -12.88
C LEU A 241 -12.53 -2.12 -11.79
N GLN A 242 -12.07 -0.95 -11.33
CA GLN A 242 -11.12 -0.85 -10.22
C GLN A 242 -11.69 -1.44 -8.93
N ILE A 243 -12.93 -1.10 -8.58
CA ILE A 243 -13.59 -1.63 -7.38
C ILE A 243 -13.78 -3.15 -7.50
N ARG A 244 -14.23 -3.65 -8.66
CA ARG A 244 -14.40 -5.10 -8.89
C ARG A 244 -13.07 -5.86 -8.82
N ALA A 245 -12.00 -5.28 -9.35
CA ALA A 245 -10.65 -5.84 -9.27
C ALA A 245 -10.16 -5.92 -7.83
N GLY A 246 -10.36 -4.84 -7.06
CA GLY A 246 -10.00 -4.80 -5.65
C GLY A 246 -10.81 -5.77 -4.80
N ASP A 247 -12.12 -5.86 -5.01
CA ASP A 247 -13.02 -6.77 -4.28
C ASP A 247 -12.66 -8.24 -4.51
N ARG A 248 -12.34 -8.62 -5.75
CA ARG A 248 -11.87 -9.98 -6.04
C ARG A 248 -10.54 -10.27 -5.36
N LEU A 249 -9.59 -9.34 -5.40
CA LEU A 249 -8.31 -9.53 -4.73
C LEU A 249 -8.50 -9.63 -3.21
N ALA A 250 -9.27 -8.73 -2.61
CA ALA A 250 -9.51 -8.71 -1.17
C ALA A 250 -10.11 -10.03 -0.66
N ARG A 251 -11.09 -10.61 -1.38
CA ARG A 251 -11.69 -11.91 -1.02
C ARG A 251 -10.72 -13.09 -1.13
N LEU A 252 -9.62 -12.96 -1.87
CA LEU A 252 -8.56 -13.98 -1.92
C LEU A 252 -7.54 -13.80 -0.80
N LEU A 253 -7.45 -12.59 -0.22
CA LEU A 253 -6.46 -12.25 0.80
C LEU A 253 -7.02 -12.40 2.22
N VAL A 254 -8.30 -12.09 2.44
CA VAL A 254 -8.95 -12.00 3.75
C VAL A 254 -10.34 -12.62 3.70
N ASP A 255 -10.82 -13.10 4.86
CA ASP A 255 -12.18 -13.63 5.01
C ASP A 255 -13.26 -12.62 4.55
N PRO A 256 -14.26 -13.09 3.79
CA PRO A 256 -15.25 -12.20 3.17
C PRO A 256 -16.19 -11.53 4.16
N SER A 257 -16.27 -12.00 5.41
CA SER A 257 -17.10 -11.42 6.48
C SER A 257 -16.57 -10.08 6.98
N VAL A 258 -15.27 -9.81 6.84
CA VAL A 258 -14.61 -8.58 7.31
C VAL A 258 -14.66 -7.48 6.25
N LEU A 259 -14.92 -7.83 4.99
CA LEU A 259 -14.84 -6.90 3.86
C LEU A 259 -16.08 -6.00 3.74
N PRO A 260 -15.89 -4.70 3.46
CA PRO A 260 -17.01 -3.79 3.23
C PRO A 260 -17.76 -4.14 1.94
N SER A 261 -19.08 -3.92 1.94
CA SER A 261 -19.91 -4.24 0.77
C SER A 261 -19.62 -3.30 -0.40
N VAL A 262 -19.30 -3.85 -1.57
CA VAL A 262 -19.11 -3.07 -2.81
C VAL A 262 -20.40 -2.83 -3.61
N ALA A 263 -21.55 -3.31 -3.13
CA ALA A 263 -22.82 -3.19 -3.86
C ALA A 263 -23.28 -1.72 -4.04
N ARG A 264 -23.08 -0.88 -3.01
CA ARG A 264 -23.47 0.54 -3.04
C ARG A 264 -22.70 1.34 -4.10
N PRO A 265 -21.36 1.33 -4.16
CA PRO A 265 -20.64 2.08 -5.19
C PRO A 265 -20.93 1.55 -6.60
N LEU A 266 -21.10 0.24 -6.79
CA LEU A 266 -21.48 -0.31 -8.09
C LEU A 266 -22.87 0.13 -8.55
N ARG A 267 -23.84 0.27 -7.63
CA ARG A 267 -25.15 0.86 -7.95
C ARG A 267 -25.00 2.34 -8.31
N ALA A 268 -24.20 3.10 -7.57
CA ALA A 268 -23.94 4.51 -7.87
C ALA A 268 -23.33 4.70 -9.27
N ALA A 269 -22.41 3.83 -9.70
CA ALA A 269 -21.84 3.85 -11.05
C ALA A 269 -22.93 3.69 -12.14
N ARG A 270 -23.83 2.73 -11.97
CA ARG A 270 -24.94 2.51 -12.92
C ARG A 270 -25.93 3.68 -12.93
N LEU A 271 -26.28 4.19 -11.76
CA LEU A 271 -27.18 5.34 -11.64
C LEU A 271 -26.57 6.59 -12.29
N ALA A 272 -25.27 6.82 -12.10
CA ALA A 272 -24.55 7.91 -12.75
C ALA A 272 -24.61 7.77 -14.29
N GLN A 273 -24.31 6.58 -14.82
CA GLN A 273 -24.38 6.34 -16.28
C GLN A 273 -25.78 6.56 -16.85
N ILE A 274 -26.82 6.01 -16.21
CA ILE A 274 -28.20 6.14 -16.67
C ILE A 274 -28.65 7.61 -16.62
N ALA A 275 -28.44 8.29 -15.49
CA ALA A 275 -28.80 9.69 -15.33
C ALA A 275 -28.01 10.59 -16.30
N GLY A 276 -26.72 10.30 -16.53
CA GLY A 276 -25.89 11.01 -17.50
C GLY A 276 -26.40 10.88 -18.92
N LEU A 277 -26.73 9.66 -19.37
CA LEU A 277 -27.27 9.41 -20.71
C LEU A 277 -28.65 10.04 -20.91
N LEU A 278 -29.54 9.92 -19.93
CA LEU A 278 -30.86 10.55 -19.99
C LEU A 278 -30.77 12.08 -19.99
N GLY A 279 -29.93 12.65 -19.11
CA GLY A 279 -29.72 14.09 -19.03
C GLY A 279 -29.14 14.66 -20.33
N ALA A 280 -28.08 14.03 -20.86
CA ALA A 280 -27.48 14.45 -22.13
C ALA A 280 -28.47 14.29 -23.31
N GLY A 281 -29.21 13.17 -23.36
CA GLY A 281 -30.21 12.93 -24.40
C GLY A 281 -31.32 13.99 -24.39
N LEU A 282 -31.82 14.36 -23.22
CA LEU A 282 -32.84 15.41 -23.07
C LEU A 282 -32.32 16.78 -23.53
N LEU A 283 -31.09 17.14 -23.18
CA LEU A 283 -30.50 18.43 -23.59
C LEU A 283 -30.26 18.51 -25.10
N ILE A 284 -29.85 17.40 -25.73
CA ILE A 284 -29.66 17.34 -27.20
C ILE A 284 -31.01 17.41 -27.93
N ALA A 285 -32.05 16.78 -27.39
CA ALA A 285 -33.37 16.74 -28.01
C ALA A 285 -34.19 18.03 -27.79
N ALA A 286 -33.89 18.80 -26.75
CA ALA A 286 -34.60 20.04 -26.40
C ALA A 286 -34.83 21.01 -27.58
N PRO A 287 -33.84 21.36 -28.43
CA PRO A 287 -34.05 22.27 -29.56
C PRO A 287 -34.95 21.71 -30.69
N LEU A 288 -35.20 20.40 -30.72
CA LEU A 288 -35.97 19.73 -31.78
C LEU A 288 -37.46 19.56 -31.44
N LEU A 289 -37.86 19.78 -30.18
CA LEU A 289 -39.19 19.44 -29.67
C LEU A 289 -39.92 20.67 -29.11
N LYS A 290 -41.25 20.72 -29.32
CA LYS A 290 -42.13 21.72 -28.69
C LYS A 290 -42.17 21.44 -27.18
N GLY A 291 -41.35 22.15 -26.40
CA GLY A 291 -41.14 21.89 -24.97
C GLY A 291 -39.70 22.06 -24.48
N ALA A 292 -38.82 22.64 -25.30
CA ALA A 292 -37.39 22.83 -25.03
C ALA A 292 -37.04 23.23 -23.59
N MET A 293 -37.78 24.16 -22.99
CA MET A 293 -37.49 24.62 -21.62
C MET A 293 -37.71 23.53 -20.58
N ALA A 294 -38.78 22.74 -20.66
CA ALA A 294 -39.03 21.65 -19.70
C ALA A 294 -37.96 20.56 -19.78
N MET A 295 -37.48 20.25 -20.99
CA MET A 295 -36.39 19.28 -21.19
C MET A 295 -35.06 19.78 -20.61
N VAL A 296 -34.78 21.08 -20.70
CA VAL A 296 -33.62 21.70 -20.07
C VAL A 296 -33.72 21.66 -18.54
N TRP A 297 -34.90 21.97 -17.99
CA TRP A 297 -35.16 21.93 -16.54
C TRP A 297 -35.05 20.52 -15.94
N VAL A 298 -35.29 19.46 -16.71
CA VAL A 298 -35.13 18.06 -16.26
C VAL A 298 -33.73 17.53 -16.56
N GLY A 299 -33.16 17.87 -17.72
CA GLY A 299 -31.85 17.39 -18.15
C GLY A 299 -30.70 17.86 -17.26
N TRP A 300 -30.72 19.12 -16.83
CA TRP A 300 -29.68 19.67 -15.94
C TRP A 300 -29.61 18.99 -14.57
N PRO A 301 -30.72 18.85 -13.81
CA PRO A 301 -30.72 18.10 -12.55
C PRO A 301 -30.24 16.66 -12.69
N LEU A 302 -30.57 15.98 -13.79
CA LEU A 302 -30.09 14.63 -14.06
C LEU A 302 -28.56 14.60 -14.22
N LEU A 303 -27.98 15.55 -14.94
CA LEU A 303 -26.52 15.66 -15.05
C LEU A 303 -25.85 15.99 -13.72
N VAL A 304 -26.45 16.87 -12.91
CA VAL A 304 -25.94 17.19 -11.56
C VAL A 304 -25.98 15.96 -10.65
N PHE A 305 -27.09 15.23 -10.66
CA PHE A 305 -27.22 13.97 -9.93
C PHE A 305 -26.16 12.95 -10.40
N ALA A 306 -25.96 12.85 -11.71
CA ALA A 306 -24.99 11.95 -12.30
C ALA A 306 -23.55 12.31 -11.88
N ALA A 307 -23.21 13.59 -11.83
CA ALA A 307 -21.94 14.10 -11.32
C ALA A 307 -21.75 13.78 -9.83
N ALA A 308 -22.78 14.00 -9.00
CA ALA A 308 -22.73 13.68 -7.57
C ALA A 308 -22.55 12.18 -7.31
N ALA A 309 -23.30 11.33 -8.02
CA ALA A 309 -23.16 9.87 -7.95
C ALA A 309 -21.78 9.39 -8.43
N GLY A 310 -21.23 10.01 -9.49
CA GLY A 310 -19.88 9.76 -9.97
C GLY A 310 -18.80 10.19 -8.96
N ALA A 311 -18.98 11.34 -8.30
CA ALA A 311 -18.07 11.80 -7.26
C ALA A 311 -18.06 10.86 -6.05
N TYR A 312 -19.25 10.42 -5.60
CA TYR A 312 -19.38 9.38 -4.56
C TYR A 312 -18.64 8.09 -4.97
N LEU A 313 -18.80 7.63 -6.21
CA LEU A 313 -18.06 6.47 -6.73
C LEU A 313 -16.55 6.66 -6.67
N CYS A 314 -16.02 7.85 -6.99
CA CYS A 314 -14.60 8.15 -6.94
C CYS A 314 -14.04 8.10 -5.51
N PHE A 315 -14.79 8.64 -4.54
CA PHE A 315 -14.45 8.55 -3.11
C PHE A 315 -14.47 7.09 -2.63
N SER A 316 -15.53 6.34 -2.94
CA SER A 316 -15.60 4.92 -2.59
C SER A 316 -14.50 4.09 -3.27
N ALA A 317 -14.11 4.42 -4.50
CA ALA A 317 -13.00 3.75 -5.18
C ALA A 317 -11.65 4.02 -4.50
N ARG A 318 -11.46 5.23 -3.95
CA ARG A 318 -10.27 5.58 -3.16
C ARG A 318 -10.24 4.81 -1.85
N GLU A 319 -11.32 4.87 -1.07
CA GLU A 319 -11.43 4.17 0.22
C GLU A 319 -11.24 2.67 0.04
N HIS A 320 -11.91 2.08 -0.97
CA HIS A 320 -11.75 0.66 -1.27
C HIS A 320 -10.32 0.30 -1.65
N ALA A 321 -9.63 1.14 -2.42
CA ALA A 321 -8.22 0.91 -2.75
C ALA A 321 -7.32 0.95 -1.50
N GLN A 322 -7.62 1.79 -0.50
CA GLN A 322 -6.88 1.82 0.77
C GLN A 322 -7.10 0.56 1.59
N VAL A 323 -8.35 0.10 1.72
CA VAL A 323 -8.69 -1.16 2.41
C VAL A 323 -7.99 -2.35 1.75
N VAL A 324 -8.01 -2.42 0.42
CA VAL A 324 -7.32 -3.50 -0.31
C VAL A 324 -5.80 -3.45 -0.08
N ALA A 325 -5.21 -2.26 0.00
CA ALA A 325 -3.79 -2.09 0.31
C ALA A 325 -3.44 -2.62 1.71
N GLU A 326 -4.31 -2.36 2.70
CA GLU A 326 -4.17 -2.92 4.06
C GLU A 326 -4.30 -4.45 4.05
N CYS A 327 -5.26 -5.02 3.31
CA CYS A 327 -5.37 -6.48 3.16
C CYS A 327 -4.11 -7.11 2.53
N VAL A 328 -3.45 -6.41 1.59
CA VAL A 328 -2.19 -6.86 0.98
C VAL A 328 -1.05 -6.90 2.01
N ILE A 329 -1.03 -5.95 2.94
CA ILE A 329 -0.08 -5.90 4.05
C ILE A 329 -0.38 -7.00 5.08
N GLU A 330 -1.64 -7.32 5.34
CA GLU A 330 -1.97 -8.34 6.36
C GLU A 330 -1.83 -9.78 5.84
N CYS A 331 -1.79 -9.98 4.52
CA CYS A 331 -1.77 -11.31 3.93
C CYS A 331 -0.46 -12.10 4.22
N ASP A 332 -0.62 -13.27 4.84
CA ASP A 332 0.48 -14.20 5.11
C ASP A 332 1.12 -14.78 3.84
N ALA A 333 0.36 -14.89 2.73
CA ALA A 333 0.88 -15.40 1.46
C ALA A 333 1.91 -14.44 0.80
N LEU A 334 1.92 -13.18 1.22
CA LEU A 334 2.86 -12.14 0.79
C LEU A 334 3.89 -11.79 1.87
N ARG A 335 3.85 -12.48 3.02
CA ARG A 335 4.79 -12.27 4.12
C ARG A 335 6.09 -13.04 3.81
N PRO A 336 7.27 -12.42 3.98
CA PRO A 336 8.51 -13.16 3.85
C PRO A 336 8.51 -14.30 4.87
N SER A 337 8.80 -15.53 4.42
CA SER A 337 8.92 -16.67 5.32
C SER A 337 9.93 -16.33 6.43
N LYS A 338 9.50 -16.31 7.69
CA LYS A 338 10.43 -16.33 8.82
C LYS A 338 11.29 -17.58 8.62
N SER A 339 12.60 -17.41 8.48
CA SER A 339 13.52 -18.55 8.50
C SER A 339 13.31 -19.26 9.84
N GLU A 340 12.88 -20.51 9.81
CA GLU A 340 12.81 -21.40 10.98
C GLU A 340 14.19 -21.76 11.55
N ASP A 341 15.27 -21.18 11.02
CA ASP A 341 16.61 -21.25 11.59
C ASP A 341 16.78 -20.26 12.75
N GLY A 342 15.89 -20.35 13.74
CA GLY A 342 16.27 -19.98 15.10
C GLY A 342 17.26 -21.05 15.61
N PRO A 343 18.25 -20.71 16.45
CA PRO A 343 19.12 -21.71 17.06
C PRO A 343 18.25 -22.80 17.71
N PRO A 344 18.62 -24.09 17.58
CA PRO A 344 17.83 -25.18 18.13
C PRO A 344 17.54 -24.92 19.61
N PRO A 345 16.33 -25.25 20.10
CA PRO A 345 16.04 -25.14 21.52
C PRO A 345 17.12 -25.90 22.30
N PRO A 346 17.65 -25.34 23.39
CA PRO A 346 18.64 -26.03 24.20
C PRO A 346 18.07 -27.41 24.60
N PRO A 347 18.88 -28.48 24.55
CA PRO A 347 18.39 -29.81 24.88
C PRO A 347 17.83 -29.79 26.31
N ASP A 348 16.58 -30.24 26.44
CA ASP A 348 15.86 -30.33 27.71
C ASP A 348 16.68 -31.13 28.74
N SER A 349 17.34 -30.43 29.65
CA SER A 349 18.05 -31.01 30.78
C SER A 349 17.07 -31.32 31.92
N HIS A 350 16.02 -32.09 31.66
CA HIS A 350 15.15 -32.64 32.71
C HIS A 350 14.60 -34.02 32.33
N GLN A 351 15.49 -34.98 32.12
CA GLN A 351 15.12 -36.40 32.21
C GLN A 351 16.32 -37.29 32.57
N GLN A 352 17.04 -36.96 33.66
CA GLN A 352 17.99 -37.90 34.27
C GLN A 352 18.27 -37.55 35.72
N SER A 353 17.30 -37.85 36.59
CA SER A 353 17.51 -37.97 38.05
C SER A 353 16.28 -38.63 38.67
N LYS A 354 15.93 -39.83 38.21
CA LYS A 354 14.97 -40.69 38.90
C LYS A 354 15.14 -42.15 38.51
N ARG A 355 16.26 -42.74 38.90
CA ARG A 355 16.48 -44.18 39.10
C ARG A 355 17.87 -44.36 39.68
N ASP A 356 17.99 -45.36 40.54
CA ASP A 356 19.19 -45.81 41.26
C ASP A 356 19.32 -45.25 42.68
N ASP A 357 18.32 -45.56 43.50
CA ASP A 357 18.45 -45.77 44.95
C ASP A 357 17.40 -46.83 45.35
N ASP A 358 17.64 -48.07 44.96
CA ASP A 358 16.94 -49.26 45.46
C ASP A 358 17.81 -50.50 45.14
N GLU A 359 18.86 -50.72 45.93
CA GLU A 359 19.39 -52.07 46.13
C GLU A 359 19.69 -52.34 47.62
N PRO A 360 19.39 -53.56 48.10
CA PRO A 360 19.22 -53.86 49.52
C PRO A 360 20.52 -54.24 50.24
N ILE A 361 20.57 -53.89 51.53
CA ILE A 361 21.61 -54.29 52.49
C ILE A 361 21.47 -55.79 52.80
N PRO A 362 22.51 -56.63 52.62
CA PRO A 362 22.49 -58.00 53.12
C PRO A 362 22.88 -58.07 54.60
N LEU A 363 22.10 -58.83 55.36
CA LEU A 363 22.37 -59.22 56.75
C LEU A 363 23.60 -60.14 56.82
N ALA A 364 24.53 -59.80 57.73
CA ALA A 364 25.46 -60.71 58.38
C ALA A 364 25.70 -60.25 59.82
#